data_AF-A0A8K0GCU7-F1
#
_entry.id   AF-A0A8K0GCU7-F1
#
_cell.length_a   1.000
_cell.length_b   1.000
_cell.length_c   1.000
_cell.angle_alpha   90.00
_cell.angle_beta   90.00
_cell.angle_gamma   90.00
#
_symmetry.space_group_name_H-M   'P 1'
#
loop_
_entity.id
_entity.type
_entity.pdbx_description
1 polymer ?
#
loop_
_entity_poly.entity_id
_entity_poly.type
_entity_poly.pdbx_seq_one_letter_code
_entity_poly.pdbx_strand_id
1 'polypeptide(L)'
;VANGDRELCLDSACKPEDMHKPVGLWPCHGQGGNQYWMYSKTGEIRRDEACLDYSGQEVILYPCHGSKGNQFWDYDEDSKLLRHGSSDKCLAINAAKTKLVMEVCNSDYERQQWTLENYDSSKL
;
A
#
# COMPACT_ATOMS: atom_id res chain seq x y z
N VAL A 1 3.83 1.08 6.18
CA VAL A 1 4.07 0.13 5.07
C VAL A 1 5.37 0.51 4.39
N ALA A 2 6.39 -0.34 4.46
CA ALA A 2 7.76 0.01 4.08
C ALA A 2 8.34 -0.97 3.05
N ASN A 3 9.26 -0.53 2.20
CA ASN A 3 9.98 -1.33 1.20
C ASN A 3 11.51 -1.17 1.38
N GLY A 4 12.29 -2.15 0.90
CA GLY A 4 13.76 -2.09 0.86
C GLY A 4 14.39 -1.87 2.23
N ASP A 5 14.22 -2.82 3.17
CA ASP A 5 14.71 -2.71 4.56
C ASP A 5 14.33 -1.40 5.26
N ARG A 6 13.13 -0.88 4.97
CA ARG A 6 12.60 0.39 5.49
C ARG A 6 13.36 1.62 4.99
N GLU A 7 13.88 1.57 3.76
CA GLU A 7 14.41 2.74 3.06
C GLU A 7 13.27 3.69 2.65
N LEU A 8 12.18 3.15 2.09
CA LEU A 8 11.05 3.93 1.58
C LEU A 8 9.73 3.46 2.19
N CYS A 9 8.88 4.42 2.54
CA CYS A 9 7.56 4.19 3.11
C CYS A 9 6.47 4.76 2.21
N LEU A 10 5.29 4.13 2.22
CA LEU A 10 4.07 4.78 1.74
C LEU A 10 3.85 6.06 2.53
N ASP A 11 3.67 7.18 1.82
CA ASP A 11 3.55 8.51 2.41
C ASP A 11 2.43 9.29 1.72
N SER A 12 1.49 9.78 2.52
CA SER A 12 0.52 10.76 2.08
C SER A 12 -0.02 11.53 3.28
N ALA A 13 -0.39 12.80 3.11
CA ALA A 13 -1.02 13.58 4.17
C ALA A 13 -2.50 13.23 4.40
N CYS A 14 -3.13 12.47 3.50
CA CYS A 14 -4.54 12.03 3.55
C CYS A 14 -5.52 13.17 3.90
N LYS A 15 -5.21 14.40 3.48
CA LYS A 15 -6.15 15.52 3.62
C LYS A 15 -7.25 15.42 2.56
N PRO A 16 -8.36 16.14 2.71
CA PRO A 16 -9.40 16.20 1.68
C PRO A 16 -8.84 16.59 0.30
N GLU A 17 -7.84 17.49 0.26
CA GLU A 17 -7.15 17.90 -0.98
C GLU A 17 -6.24 16.83 -1.59
N ASP A 18 -5.91 15.76 -0.86
CA ASP A 18 -5.10 14.64 -1.32
C ASP A 18 -5.94 13.46 -1.84
N MET A 19 -7.26 13.52 -1.66
CA MET A 19 -8.17 12.53 -2.22
C MET A 19 -8.08 12.53 -3.75
N HIS A 20 -8.12 11.34 -4.34
CA HIS A 20 -7.92 11.07 -5.76
C HIS A 20 -6.51 11.35 -6.28
N LYS A 21 -5.56 11.73 -5.43
CA LYS A 21 -4.16 11.88 -5.82
C LYS A 21 -3.38 10.59 -5.60
N PRO A 22 -2.30 10.36 -6.38
CA PRO A 22 -1.41 9.23 -6.16
C PRO A 22 -0.83 9.23 -4.75
N VAL A 23 -0.74 8.03 -4.15
CA VAL A 23 -0.02 7.84 -2.89
C VAL A 23 1.48 7.96 -3.17
N GLY A 24 2.18 8.73 -2.34
CA GLY A 24 3.59 9.02 -2.47
C GLY A 24 4.49 7.98 -1.82
N LEU A 25 5.78 8.17 -2.06
CA LEU A 25 6.88 7.49 -1.38
C LEU A 25 7.75 8.54 -0.72
N TRP A 26 8.24 8.24 0.48
CA TRP A 26 9.19 9.09 1.18
C TRP A 26 10.12 8.24 2.05
N PRO A 27 11.36 8.70 2.33
CA PRO A 27 12.22 8.04 3.31
C PRO A 27 11.47 7.76 4.61
N CYS A 28 11.55 6.53 5.09
CA CYS A 28 10.88 6.14 6.33
C CYS A 28 11.46 6.95 7.50
N HIS A 29 10.60 7.68 8.21
CA HIS A 29 11.03 8.52 9.35
C HIS A 29 10.54 8.01 10.71
N GLY A 30 9.63 7.04 10.75
CA GLY A 30 9.21 6.37 12.00
C GLY A 30 8.45 7.24 13.00
N GLN A 31 7.85 8.35 12.54
CA GLN A 31 7.11 9.30 13.41
C GLN A 31 5.59 9.12 13.28
N GLY A 32 5.13 8.06 12.60
CA GLY A 32 3.73 7.90 12.24
C GLY A 32 3.28 8.97 11.25
N GLY A 33 2.18 9.66 11.56
CA GLY A 33 1.65 10.74 10.73
C GLY A 33 1.34 10.28 9.31
N ASN A 34 1.97 10.94 8.32
CA ASN A 34 1.75 10.67 6.91
C ASN A 34 2.19 9.26 6.45
N GLN A 35 3.04 8.60 7.24
CA GLN A 35 3.54 7.23 6.99
C GLN A 35 2.85 6.17 7.84
N TYR A 36 1.87 6.57 8.66
CA TYR A 36 1.05 5.65 9.41
C TYR A 36 -0.05 5.08 8.51
N TRP A 37 -0.19 3.75 8.53
CA TRP A 37 -1.17 3.01 7.75
C TRP A 37 -1.64 1.80 8.57
N MET A 38 -2.93 1.49 8.45
CA MET A 38 -3.54 0.29 9.01
C MET A 38 -3.83 -0.69 7.88
N TYR A 39 -3.56 -1.97 8.12
CA TYR A 39 -4.06 -3.07 7.30
C TYR A 39 -5.26 -3.69 8.02
N SER A 40 -6.44 -3.56 7.44
CA SER A 40 -7.69 -4.00 8.07
C SER A 40 -7.95 -5.49 7.81
N LYS A 41 -8.78 -6.11 8.66
CA LYS A 41 -9.26 -7.49 8.48
C LYS A 41 -10.01 -7.70 7.16
N THR A 42 -10.57 -6.64 6.58
CA THR A 42 -11.26 -6.69 5.29
C THR A 42 -10.33 -6.48 4.09
N GLY A 43 -9.02 -6.36 4.31
CA GLY A 43 -8.00 -6.19 3.28
C GLY A 43 -7.83 -4.75 2.80
N GLU A 44 -8.20 -3.75 3.61
CA GLU A 44 -7.95 -2.35 3.26
C GLU A 44 -6.60 -1.91 3.79
N ILE A 45 -5.81 -1.19 2.99
CA ILE A 45 -4.69 -0.38 3.49
C ILE A 45 -5.21 1.05 3.64
N ARG A 46 -5.37 1.51 4.87
CA ARG A 46 -6.12 2.74 5.17
C ARG A 46 -5.49 3.61 6.25
N ARG A 47 -5.86 4.88 6.25
CA ARG A 47 -5.72 5.80 7.38
C ARG A 47 -6.99 6.63 7.49
N ASP A 48 -7.60 6.60 8.67
CA ASP A 48 -8.94 7.17 8.89
C ASP A 48 -9.93 6.68 7.82
N GLU A 49 -10.59 7.57 7.10
CA GLU A 49 -11.53 7.25 6.00
C GLU A 49 -10.87 7.21 4.61
N ALA A 50 -9.54 7.27 4.52
CA ALA A 50 -8.78 7.20 3.27
C ALA A 50 -8.22 5.79 3.04
N CYS A 51 -8.57 5.18 1.91
CA CYS A 51 -8.12 3.85 1.51
C CYS A 51 -7.24 3.93 0.26
N LEU A 52 -6.26 3.03 0.16
CA LEU A 52 -5.55 2.78 -1.10
C LEU A 52 -6.50 2.15 -2.12
N ASP A 53 -6.54 2.75 -3.30
CA ASP A 53 -7.45 2.37 -4.38
C ASP A 53 -6.69 2.22 -5.70
N TYR A 54 -6.95 1.13 -6.44
CA TYR A 54 -6.38 0.92 -7.76
C TYR A 54 -7.43 0.46 -8.79
N SER A 55 -7.59 1.26 -9.84
CA SER A 55 -8.54 1.02 -10.94
C SER A 55 -7.87 0.90 -12.31
N GLY A 56 -6.55 0.64 -12.35
CA GLY A 56 -5.81 0.34 -13.59
C GLY A 56 -4.70 1.33 -13.96
N GLN A 57 -4.69 2.53 -13.37
CA GLN A 57 -3.70 3.59 -13.67
C GLN A 57 -2.65 3.75 -12.58
N GLU A 58 -2.96 4.53 -11.53
CA GLU A 58 -2.09 4.78 -10.38
C GLU A 58 -2.79 4.33 -9.09
N VAL A 59 -2.02 4.09 -8.04
CA VAL A 59 -2.56 3.81 -6.70
C VAL A 59 -2.84 5.15 -6.03
N ILE A 60 -4.11 5.44 -5.80
CA ILE A 60 -4.58 6.73 -5.28
C ILE A 60 -5.17 6.58 -3.87
N LEU A 61 -5.39 7.70 -3.21
CA LEU A 61 -6.31 7.75 -2.08
C LEU A 61 -7.75 7.90 -2.54
N TYR A 62 -8.65 7.11 -1.97
CA TYR A 62 -10.08 7.24 -2.18
C TYR A 62 -10.84 7.04 -0.87
N PRO A 63 -12.02 7.64 -0.68
CA PRO A 63 -12.87 7.33 0.47
C PRO A 63 -13.10 5.83 0.64
N CYS A 64 -12.88 5.31 1.83
CA CYS A 64 -13.13 3.91 2.14
C CYS A 64 -14.62 3.60 1.96
N HIS A 65 -14.95 2.63 1.10
CA HIS A 65 -16.34 2.25 0.84
C HIS A 65 -16.70 0.84 1.35
N GLY A 66 -15.74 0.11 1.94
CA GLY A 66 -15.99 -1.17 2.62
C GLY A 66 -16.48 -2.31 1.70
N SER A 67 -16.51 -2.09 0.39
CA SER A 67 -17.06 -3.05 -0.59
C SER A 67 -15.98 -3.87 -1.28
N LYS A 68 -14.76 -3.89 -0.73
CA LYS A 68 -13.57 -4.52 -1.32
C LYS A 68 -13.27 -3.96 -2.71
N GLY A 69 -13.35 -4.78 -3.76
CA GLY A 69 -13.17 -4.37 -5.15
C GLY A 69 -11.77 -3.80 -5.41
N ASN A 70 -11.73 -2.54 -5.85
CA ASN A 70 -10.52 -1.75 -6.10
C ASN A 70 -9.80 -1.27 -4.82
N GLN A 71 -10.38 -1.50 -3.64
CA GLN A 71 -9.77 -1.17 -2.34
C GLN A 71 -9.33 -2.41 -1.55
N PHE A 72 -9.36 -3.58 -2.20
CA PHE A 72 -8.95 -4.84 -1.57
C PHE A 72 -7.51 -5.22 -1.93
N TRP A 73 -6.73 -5.40 -0.87
CA TRP A 73 -5.33 -5.76 -0.87
C TRP A 73 -5.15 -7.03 -0.04
N ASP A 74 -4.43 -7.97 -0.60
CA ASP A 74 -4.09 -9.24 0.01
C ASP A 74 -2.58 -9.24 0.29
N TYR A 75 -2.23 -9.25 1.58
CA TYR A 75 -0.85 -9.29 2.03
C TYR A 75 -0.43 -10.72 2.36
N ASP A 76 0.62 -11.18 1.70
CA ASP A 76 1.24 -12.47 1.96
C ASP A 76 2.53 -12.27 2.78
N GLU A 77 2.57 -12.82 3.99
CA GLU A 77 3.66 -12.61 4.95
C GLU A 77 4.98 -13.27 4.50
N ASP A 78 4.89 -14.43 3.84
CA ASP A 78 6.05 -15.21 3.43
C ASP A 78 6.80 -14.54 2.26
N SER A 79 6.06 -14.13 1.23
CA SER A 79 6.58 -13.46 0.04
C SER A 79 6.69 -11.94 0.21
N LYS A 80 6.05 -11.38 1.24
CA LYS A 80 5.93 -9.93 1.50
C LYS A 80 5.23 -9.17 0.37
N LEU A 81 4.44 -9.85 -0.45
CA LEU A 81 3.74 -9.22 -1.57
C LEU A 81 2.44 -8.58 -1.10
N LEU A 82 2.14 -7.39 -1.64
CA LEU A 82 0.83 -6.75 -1.55
C LEU A 82 0.10 -6.90 -2.88
N ARG A 83 -0.73 -7.93 -3.00
CA ARG A 83 -1.50 -8.22 -4.21
C ARG A 83 -2.83 -7.49 -4.19
N HIS A 84 -3.16 -6.80 -5.27
CA HIS A 84 -4.45 -6.18 -5.46
C HIS A 84 -5.45 -7.20 -6.03
N GLY A 85 -6.55 -7.45 -5.32
CA GLY A 85 -7.34 -8.65 -5.60
C GLY A 85 -8.19 -8.62 -6.87
N SER A 86 -8.51 -7.46 -7.45
CA SER A 86 -9.27 -7.40 -8.72
C SER A 86 -8.39 -7.35 -9.96
N SER A 87 -7.09 -7.06 -9.83
CA SER A 87 -6.16 -6.99 -10.97
C SER A 87 -5.09 -8.09 -10.96
N ASP A 88 -4.96 -8.84 -9.87
CA ASP A 88 -3.90 -9.82 -9.62
C ASP A 88 -2.47 -9.25 -9.79
N LYS A 89 -2.33 -7.93 -9.70
CA LYS A 89 -1.05 -7.23 -9.74
C LYS A 89 -0.55 -6.94 -8.33
N CYS A 90 0.75 -6.85 -8.17
CA CYS A 90 1.39 -6.50 -6.92
C CYS A 90 1.82 -5.04 -6.90
N LEU A 91 1.69 -4.43 -5.72
CA LEU A 91 2.21 -3.09 -5.44
C LEU A 91 3.74 -3.12 -5.51
N ALA A 92 4.33 -2.16 -6.21
CA ALA A 92 5.77 -2.08 -6.36
C ALA A 92 6.26 -0.63 -6.35
N ILE A 93 7.56 -0.46 -6.11
CA ILE A 93 8.28 0.77 -6.40
C ILE A 93 8.87 0.69 -7.81
N ASN A 94 8.77 1.79 -8.58
CA ASN A 94 9.40 1.87 -9.89
C ASN A 94 10.94 1.85 -9.78
N ALA A 95 11.64 1.51 -10.86
CA ALA A 95 13.11 1.41 -10.85
C ALA A 95 13.82 2.72 -10.42
N ALA A 96 13.21 3.87 -10.69
CA ALA A 96 13.73 5.18 -10.29
C ALA A 96 13.49 5.53 -8.81
N LYS A 97 12.77 4.70 -8.05
CA LYS A 97 12.39 4.95 -6.64
C LYS A 97 11.62 6.26 -6.41
N THR A 98 10.80 6.66 -7.39
CA THR A 98 10.06 7.93 -7.36
C THR A 98 8.56 7.78 -7.20
N LYS A 99 7.97 6.62 -7.54
CA LYS A 99 6.53 6.41 -7.44
C LYS A 99 6.13 4.94 -7.31
N LEU A 100 4.89 4.74 -6.87
CA LEU A 100 4.22 3.44 -6.87
C LEU A 100 3.81 3.04 -8.29
N VAL A 101 3.90 1.74 -8.55
CA VAL A 101 3.42 1.10 -9.78
C VAL A 101 2.77 -0.23 -9.44
N MET A 102 1.92 -0.72 -10.34
CA MET A 102 1.27 -2.03 -10.24
C MET A 102 1.78 -2.94 -11.35
N GLU A 103 2.37 -4.07 -10.98
CA GLU A 103 3.06 -4.98 -11.90
C GLU A 103 2.66 -6.43 -11.69
N VAL A 104 3.07 -7.31 -12.61
CA VAL A 104 2.95 -8.76 -12.40
C VAL A 104 3.71 -9.12 -11.13
N CYS A 105 3.04 -9.88 -10.26
CA CYS A 105 3.61 -10.33 -8.99
C CYS A 105 4.84 -11.20 -9.21
N ASN A 106 5.93 -10.88 -8.51
CA ASN A 106 7.16 -11.65 -8.49
C ASN A 106 7.85 -11.48 -7.13
N SER A 107 7.91 -12.58 -6.37
CA SER A 107 8.52 -12.61 -5.03
C SER A 107 10.04 -12.37 -5.04
N ASP A 108 10.71 -12.57 -6.18
CA ASP A 108 12.15 -12.33 -6.31
C ASP A 108 12.47 -10.84 -6.47
N TYR A 109 11.45 -9.99 -6.67
CA TYR A 109 11.63 -8.55 -6.82
C TYR A 109 11.50 -7.84 -5.48
N GLU A 110 12.62 -7.43 -4.89
CA GLU A 110 12.67 -6.67 -3.63
C GLU A 110 11.80 -5.40 -3.64
N ARG A 111 11.71 -4.75 -4.79
CA ARG A 111 10.82 -3.60 -5.08
C ARG A 111 9.32 -3.90 -4.95
N GLN A 112 8.91 -5.16 -4.86
CA GLN A 112 7.54 -5.62 -4.58
C GLN A 112 7.36 -6.15 -3.15
N GLN A 113 8.43 -6.21 -2.35
CA GLN A 113 8.38 -6.74 -0.98
C GLN A 113 8.11 -5.63 0.02
N TRP A 114 7.01 -5.73 0.76
CA TRP A 114 6.57 -4.74 1.72
C TRP A 114 6.57 -5.31 3.13
N THR A 115 7.00 -4.50 4.10
CA THR A 115 6.88 -4.81 5.52
C THR A 115 5.76 -3.99 6.13
N LEU A 116 4.80 -4.69 6.73
CA LEU A 116 3.73 -4.10 7.54
C LEU A 116 4.15 -4.12 9.02
N GLU A 117 4.20 -2.95 9.64
CA GLU A 117 4.55 -2.84 11.05
C GLU A 117 3.42 -3.41 11.93
N ASN A 118 3.77 -4.20 12.95
CA ASN A 118 2.82 -4.87 13.85
C ASN A 118 1.80 -5.77 13.13
N TYR A 119 2.18 -6.32 11.97
CA TYR A 119 1.39 -7.34 11.31
C TYR A 119 1.22 -8.56 12.22
N ASP A 120 -0.01 -9.08 12.25
CA ASP A 120 -0.40 -10.19 13.10
C ASP A 120 -1.48 -10.97 12.36
N SER A 121 -1.10 -12.11 11.78
CA SER A 121 -1.99 -12.97 11.01
C SER A 121 -3.16 -13.52 11.85
N SER A 122 -3.05 -13.55 13.19
CA SER A 122 -4.14 -13.97 14.06
C SER A 122 -5.30 -12.96 14.15
N LYS A 123 -5.09 -11.71 13.68
CA LYS A 123 -6.10 -10.65 13.65
C LYS A 123 -6.89 -10.59 12.34
N LEU A 124 -6.53 -11.41 11.35
CA LEU A 124 -7.25 -11.56 10.07
C LEU A 124 -8.50 -12.44 10.21
#